data_AF-A0A524NKP8-F1
#
_entry.id   AF-A0A524NKP8-F1
#
_cell.length_a   1.000
_cell.length_b   1.000
_cell.length_c   1.000
_cell.angle_alpha   90.00
_cell.angle_beta   90.00
_cell.angle_gamma   90.00
#
_symmetry.space_group_name_H-M   'P 1'
#
loop_
_entity.id
_entity.type
_entity.pdbx_description
1 polymer ?
#
loop_
_entity_poly.entity_id
_entity_poly.type
_entity_poly.pdbx_seq_one_letter_code
_entity_poly.pdbx_strand_id
1 'polypeptide(L)'
;MNEIARKTDITATEASRQIQRLADELIIQKQPDGAYILPNYGRLVLHFLPSIEFIFKNKQYFLIHDIWQLPYQFINRIGELSKGNLCTQVAETVNRIENMMKTSNEYVWVLTDQAMTTHS
;
A
#
# COMPACT_ATOMS: atom_id res chain seq x y z
N MET A 1 6.07 11.50 -22.22
CA MET A 1 6.99 10.35 -22.00
C MET A 1 8.20 10.73 -21.16
N ASN A 2 8.98 11.75 -21.53
CA ASN A 2 10.17 12.18 -20.75
C ASN A 2 9.87 12.50 -19.28
N GLU A 3 8.71 13.08 -18.98
CA GLU A 3 8.32 13.33 -17.59
C GLU A 3 8.08 12.06 -16.78
N ILE A 4 7.42 11.06 -17.37
CA ILE A 4 7.16 9.75 -16.73
C ILE A 4 8.49 9.04 -16.50
N ALA A 5 9.32 8.94 -17.55
CA ALA A 5 10.67 8.38 -17.48
C ALA A 5 11.49 8.99 -16.32
N ARG A 6 11.48 10.32 -16.18
CA ARG A 6 12.16 11.03 -15.08
C ARG A 6 11.57 10.71 -13.71
N LYS A 7 10.24 10.63 -13.57
CA LYS A 7 9.57 10.38 -12.29
C LYS A 7 9.71 8.92 -11.81
N THR A 8 9.84 7.98 -12.74
CA THR A 8 9.89 6.55 -12.45
C THR A 8 11.30 5.95 -12.59
N ASP A 9 12.30 6.77 -12.88
CA ASP A 9 13.70 6.36 -13.09
C ASP A 9 13.86 5.23 -14.13
N ILE A 10 13.20 5.40 -15.29
CA ILE A 10 13.30 4.47 -16.43
C ILE A 10 13.64 5.22 -17.71
N THR A 11 14.08 4.52 -18.74
CA THR A 11 14.35 5.14 -20.05
C THR A 11 13.06 5.62 -20.73
N ALA A 12 13.16 6.60 -21.63
CA ALA A 12 12.00 7.06 -22.43
C ALA A 12 11.38 5.93 -23.25
N THR A 13 12.19 4.99 -23.74
CA THR A 13 11.75 3.81 -24.48
C THR A 13 10.98 2.83 -23.59
N GLU A 14 11.45 2.57 -22.37
CA GLU A 14 10.72 1.78 -21.37
C GLU A 14 9.40 2.45 -20.99
N ALA A 15 9.41 3.75 -20.71
CA ALA A 15 8.20 4.49 -20.40
C ALA A 15 7.17 4.39 -21.54
N SER A 16 7.61 4.55 -22.80
CA SER A 16 6.74 4.38 -23.97
C SER A 16 6.13 2.98 -24.04
N ARG A 17 6.95 1.93 -23.86
CA ARG A 17 6.50 0.53 -23.86
C ARG A 17 5.50 0.24 -22.75
N GLN A 18 5.72 0.72 -21.53
CA GLN A 18 4.78 0.50 -20.43
C GLN A 18 3.46 1.25 -20.63
N ILE A 19 3.51 2.49 -21.13
CA ILE A 19 2.30 3.25 -21.48
C ILE A 19 1.50 2.52 -22.56
N GLN A 20 2.16 2.00 -23.59
CA GLN A 20 1.49 1.24 -24.63
C GLN A 20 0.82 0.00 -24.05
N ARG A 21 1.51 -0.78 -23.21
CA ARG A 21 0.91 -1.95 -22.53
C ARG A 21 -0.30 -1.58 -21.66
N LEU A 22 -0.22 -0.49 -20.90
CA LEU A 22 -1.35 -0.01 -20.12
C LEU A 22 -2.53 0.41 -21.00
N ALA A 23 -2.27 0.93 -22.20
CA ALA A 23 -3.31 1.29 -23.16
C ALA A 23 -3.92 0.06 -23.84
N ASP A 24 -3.10 -0.91 -24.22
CA ASP A 24 -3.54 -2.19 -24.81
C ASP A 24 -4.44 -2.98 -23.85
N GLU A 25 -4.15 -2.91 -22.55
CA GLU A 25 -4.93 -3.51 -21.47
C GLU A 25 -6.09 -2.61 -20.97
N LEU A 26 -6.36 -1.49 -21.65
CA LEU A 26 -7.46 -0.55 -21.33
C LEU A 26 -7.37 0.11 -19.94
N ILE A 27 -6.23 -0.02 -19.25
CA ILE A 27 -5.98 0.61 -17.95
C ILE A 27 -5.87 2.12 -18.13
N ILE A 28 -5.27 2.58 -19.23
CA ILE A 28 -5.28 3.99 -19.65
C ILE A 28 -5.85 4.10 -21.05
N GLN A 29 -6.31 5.29 -21.44
CA GLN A 29 -6.83 5.54 -22.77
C GLN A 29 -6.16 6.75 -23.38
N LYS A 30 -5.68 6.62 -24.62
CA LYS A 30 -5.16 7.73 -25.41
C LYS A 30 -6.30 8.54 -26.01
N GLN A 31 -6.25 9.84 -25.87
CA GLN A 31 -7.21 10.80 -26.40
C GLN A 31 -6.79 11.34 -27.77
N PRO A 32 -7.72 11.92 -28.56
CA PRO A 32 -7.42 12.46 -29.89
C PRO A 32 -6.35 13.55 -29.90
N ASP A 33 -6.23 14.32 -28.81
CA ASP A 33 -5.20 15.35 -28.60
C ASP A 33 -3.83 14.78 -28.22
N GLY A 34 -3.73 13.45 -28.10
CA GLY A 34 -2.51 12.74 -27.71
C GLY A 34 -2.29 12.61 -26.21
N ALA A 35 -3.17 13.18 -25.36
CA ALA A 35 -3.12 12.99 -23.92
C ALA A 35 -3.57 11.57 -23.52
N TYR A 36 -3.28 11.16 -22.28
CA TYR A 36 -3.77 9.91 -21.70
C TYR A 36 -4.69 10.21 -20.53
N ILE A 37 -5.79 9.49 -20.43
CA ILE A 37 -6.72 9.52 -19.29
C ILE A 37 -6.78 8.18 -18.59
N LEU A 38 -7.24 8.19 -17.34
CA LEU A 38 -7.55 7.00 -16.56
C LEU A 38 -9.08 6.71 -16.64
N PRO A 39 -9.52 5.77 -17.50
CA PRO A 39 -10.93 5.38 -17.61
C PRO A 39 -11.42 4.67 -16.34
N ASN A 40 -12.74 4.43 -16.24
CA ASN A 40 -13.35 3.82 -15.06
C ASN A 40 -12.73 2.47 -14.68
N TYR A 41 -12.42 1.63 -15.67
CA TYR A 41 -11.73 0.36 -15.45
C TYR A 41 -10.35 0.57 -14.81
N GLY A 42 -9.53 1.46 -15.37
CA GLY A 42 -8.22 1.82 -14.81
C GLY A 42 -8.30 2.41 -13.40
N ARG A 43 -9.31 3.24 -13.12
CA ARG A 43 -9.57 3.76 -11.77
C ARG A 43 -9.86 2.64 -10.78
N LEU A 44 -10.67 1.66 -11.17
CA LEU A 44 -11.01 0.52 -10.34
C LEU A 44 -9.79 -0.37 -10.09
N VAL A 45 -8.98 -0.65 -11.11
CA VAL A 45 -7.72 -1.38 -10.95
C VAL A 45 -6.78 -0.65 -9.99
N LEU A 46 -6.61 0.66 -10.17
CA LEU A 46 -5.76 1.47 -9.30
C LEU A 46 -6.26 1.50 -7.84
N HIS A 47 -7.59 1.46 -7.64
CA HIS A 47 -8.19 1.41 -6.31
C HIS A 47 -7.80 0.15 -5.52
N PHE A 48 -7.67 -1.00 -6.19
CA PHE A 48 -7.30 -2.28 -5.54
C PHE A 48 -5.78 -2.49 -5.44
N LEU A 49 -4.97 -1.69 -6.14
CA LEU A 49 -3.53 -1.84 -6.19
C LEU A 49 -2.86 -1.80 -4.81
N PRO A 50 -3.23 -0.90 -3.86
CA PRO A 50 -2.64 -0.89 -2.52
C PRO A 50 -2.83 -2.20 -1.74
N SER A 51 -3.98 -2.86 -1.91
CA SER A 51 -4.25 -4.17 -1.30
C SER A 51 -3.31 -5.23 -1.87
N ILE A 52 -3.17 -5.26 -3.20
CA ILE A 52 -2.28 -6.20 -3.90
C ILE A 52 -0.82 -5.96 -3.49
N GLU A 53 -0.37 -4.70 -3.50
CA GLU A 53 0.98 -4.32 -3.10
C GLU A 53 1.29 -4.73 -1.65
N PHE A 54 0.36 -4.49 -0.72
CA PHE A 54 0.54 -4.86 0.68
C PHE A 54 0.69 -6.38 0.87
N ILE A 55 -0.12 -7.17 0.14
CA ILE A 55 -0.05 -8.63 0.16
C ILE A 55 1.30 -9.10 -0.38
N PHE A 56 1.73 -8.58 -1.54
CA PHE A 56 3.02 -8.94 -2.14
C PHE A 56 4.22 -8.55 -1.26
N LYS A 57 4.20 -7.33 -0.70
CA LYS A 57 5.25 -6.82 0.21
C LYS A 57 5.43 -7.74 1.43
N ASN A 58 4.33 -8.26 1.98
CA ASN A 58 4.34 -9.08 3.19
C ASN A 58 4.11 -10.58 2.92
N LYS A 59 4.42 -11.07 1.72
CA LYS A 59 4.14 -12.45 1.29
C LYS A 59 4.62 -13.54 2.27
N GLN A 60 5.80 -13.36 2.88
CA GLN A 60 6.35 -14.35 3.82
C GLN A 60 5.55 -14.43 5.11
N TYR A 61 5.00 -13.29 5.56
CA TYR A 61 4.14 -13.24 6.74
C TYR A 61 2.86 -14.03 6.50
N PHE A 62 2.16 -13.74 5.38
CA PHE A 62 0.91 -14.41 5.01
C PHE A 62 1.06 -15.88 4.59
N LEU A 63 2.28 -16.33 4.29
CA LEU A 63 2.55 -17.75 4.04
C LEU A 63 2.45 -18.59 5.33
N ILE A 64 2.78 -17.99 6.48
CA ILE A 64 2.89 -18.67 7.77
C ILE A 64 1.68 -18.37 8.66
N HIS A 65 1.07 -17.19 8.51
CA HIS A 65 -0.02 -16.72 9.37
C HIS A 65 -1.36 -16.77 8.63
N ASP A 66 -2.35 -17.42 9.25
CA ASP A 66 -3.70 -17.50 8.72
C ASP A 66 -4.47 -16.18 8.94
N ILE A 67 -4.49 -15.33 7.91
CA ILE A 67 -5.25 -14.07 7.91
C ILE A 67 -6.77 -14.27 7.97
N TRP A 68 -7.27 -15.46 7.61
CA TRP A 68 -8.71 -15.74 7.54
C TRP A 68 -9.38 -15.86 8.92
N GLN A 69 -8.59 -15.83 9.99
CA GLN A 69 -9.09 -15.67 11.37
C GLN A 69 -9.66 -14.26 11.62
N LEU A 70 -9.35 -13.27 10.78
CA LEU A 70 -9.90 -11.93 10.89
C LEU A 70 -11.31 -11.84 10.27
N PRO A 71 -12.19 -11.01 10.83
CA PRO A 71 -13.46 -10.66 10.19
C PRO A 71 -13.28 -10.18 8.75
N TYR A 72 -14.16 -10.63 7.86
CA TYR A 72 -14.06 -10.39 6.41
C TYR A 72 -13.96 -8.90 6.05
N GLN A 73 -14.61 -8.01 6.80
CA GLN A 73 -14.50 -6.57 6.56
C GLN A 73 -13.07 -6.02 6.68
N PHE A 74 -12.22 -6.62 7.52
CA PHE A 74 -10.83 -6.19 7.67
C PHE A 74 -9.95 -6.74 6.54
N ILE A 75 -10.22 -7.97 6.10
CA ILE A 75 -9.53 -8.57 4.94
C ILE A 75 -9.80 -7.74 3.68
N ASN A 76 -11.05 -7.30 3.47
CA ASN A 76 -11.41 -6.46 2.33
C ASN A 76 -10.75 -5.07 2.35
N ARG A 77 -10.39 -4.58 3.54
CA ARG A 77 -9.77 -3.26 3.75
C ARG A 77 -8.26 -3.36 3.94
N ILE A 78 -7.64 -4.50 3.62
CA ILE A 78 -6.22 -4.74 3.90
C ILE A 78 -5.29 -3.71 3.24
N GLY A 79 -5.68 -3.14 2.10
CA GLY A 79 -4.94 -2.06 1.43
C GLY A 79 -4.81 -0.78 2.25
N GLU A 80 -5.63 -0.57 3.27
CA GLU A 80 -5.48 0.57 4.20
C GLU A 80 -4.16 0.48 5.00
N LEU A 81 -3.61 -0.74 5.14
CA LEU A 81 -2.32 -0.99 5.78
C LEU A 81 -1.12 -0.80 4.83
N SER A 82 -1.33 -0.44 3.55
CA SER A 82 -0.27 -0.28 2.54
C SER A 82 0.83 0.70 2.95
N LYS A 83 0.46 1.77 3.67
CA LYS A 83 1.39 2.76 4.23
C LYS A 83 2.02 2.33 5.57
N GLY A 84 1.54 1.23 6.15
CA GLY A 84 2.10 0.64 7.35
C GLY A 84 3.43 -0.06 7.08
N ASN A 85 4.22 -0.22 8.15
CA ASN A 85 5.42 -1.04 8.13
C ASN A 85 5.28 -2.13 9.19
N LEU A 86 5.46 -3.37 8.76
CA LEU A 86 5.55 -4.54 9.62
C LEU A 86 6.90 -4.49 10.36
N CYS A 87 6.85 -4.39 11.68
CA CYS A 87 8.02 -4.49 12.55
C CYS A 87 7.97 -5.84 13.26
N THR A 88 8.98 -6.68 13.06
CA THR A 88 9.10 -8.00 13.70
C THR A 88 10.22 -8.06 14.73
N GLN A 89 11.14 -7.09 14.73
CA GLN A 89 12.22 -7.02 15.70
C GLN A 89 11.76 -6.27 16.95
N VAL A 90 11.99 -6.88 18.12
CA VAL A 90 11.55 -6.34 19.43
C VAL A 90 12.12 -4.95 19.67
N ALA A 91 13.43 -4.76 19.51
CA ALA A 91 14.09 -3.47 19.77
C ALA A 91 13.58 -2.35 18.86
N GLU A 92 13.37 -2.64 17.56
CA GLU A 92 12.78 -1.68 16.62
C GLU A 92 11.34 -1.33 17.01
N THR A 93 10.56 -2.34 17.40
CA THR A 93 9.15 -2.17 17.79
C THR A 93 9.02 -1.29 19.04
N VAL A 94 9.83 -1.54 20.07
CA VAL A 94 9.85 -0.74 21.31
C VAL A 94 10.21 0.71 21.02
N ASN A 95 11.30 0.95 20.27
CA ASN A 95 11.72 2.31 19.92
C ASN A 95 10.62 3.08 19.15
N ARG A 96 9.88 2.38 18.28
CA ARG A 96 8.83 2.98 17.48
C ARG A 96 7.60 3.32 18.31
N ILE A 97 7.21 2.44 19.23
CA ILE A 97 6.14 2.71 20.20
C ILE A 97 6.52 3.90 21.08
N GLU A 98 7.74 3.94 21.62
CA GLU A 98 8.21 5.08 22.42
C GLU A 98 8.14 6.39 21.66
N ASN A 99 8.60 6.42 20.40
CA ASN A 99 8.52 7.60 19.57
C ASN A 99 7.08 8.02 19.28
N MET A 100 6.18 7.07 19.01
CA MET A 100 4.74 7.35 18.84
C MET A 100 4.14 7.97 20.10
N MET A 101 4.47 7.43 21.28
CA MET A 101 4.01 7.97 22.56
C MET A 101 4.55 9.38 22.81
N LYS A 102 5.82 9.65 22.50
CA LYS A 102 6.46 10.97 22.67
C LYS A 102 5.93 12.04 21.70
N THR A 103 5.52 11.64 20.50
CA THR A 103 5.10 12.56 19.42
C THR A 103 3.60 12.71 19.28
N SER A 104 2.81 11.90 19.99
CA SER A 104 1.35 12.00 20.02
C SER A 104 0.92 13.27 20.74
N ASN A 105 0.05 14.06 20.11
CA ASN A 105 -0.45 15.31 20.69
C ASN A 105 -1.61 15.11 21.68
N GLU A 106 -2.41 14.04 21.54
CA GLU A 106 -3.61 13.85 22.36
C GLU A 106 -3.80 12.41 22.84
N TYR A 107 -3.99 11.46 21.92
CA TYR A 107 -4.33 10.08 22.27
C TYR A 107 -3.56 9.06 21.42
N VAL A 108 -3.16 7.95 22.06
CA VAL A 108 -2.65 6.76 21.38
C VAL A 108 -3.65 5.64 21.57
N TRP A 109 -4.24 5.18 20.46
CA TRP A 109 -5.12 4.02 20.45
C TRP A 109 -4.28 2.76 20.27
N VAL A 110 -4.44 1.80 21.19
CA VAL A 110 -3.71 0.53 21.12
C VAL A 110 -4.67 -0.63 21.08
N LEU A 111 -4.41 -1.55 20.14
CA LEU A 111 -5.04 -2.84 20.04
C LEU A 111 -3.99 -3.90 20.37
N THR A 112 -4.23 -4.68 21.43
CA THR A 112 -3.32 -5.73 21.91
C THR A 112 -4.15 -6.89 22.44
N ASP A 113 -3.61 -8.10 22.36
CA ASP A 113 -4.17 -9.31 22.95
C ASP A 113 -3.89 -9.39 24.48
N GLN A 114 -3.01 -8.52 24.99
CA GLN A 114 -2.69 -8.41 26.41
C GLN A 114 -3.47 -7.28 27.08
N ALA A 115 -4.00 -7.52 28.28
CA ALA A 115 -4.58 -6.47 29.09
C ALA A 115 -3.50 -5.44 29.47
N MET A 116 -3.65 -4.21 28.98
CA MET A 116 -2.81 -3.10 29.41
C MET A 116 -3.22 -2.65 30.81
N THR A 117 -2.39 -2.96 31.81
CA THR A 117 -2.58 -2.40 33.14
C THR A 117 -2.09 -0.95 33.14
N THR A 118 -3.01 0.00 33.24
CA THR A 118 -2.68 1.41 33.44
C THR A 118 -2.14 1.54 34.87
N HIS A 119 -0.81 1.59 35.02
CA HIS A 119 -0.25 2.00 36.30
C HIS A 119 -0.54 3.50 36.46
N SER A 120 -1.39 3.80 37.44
CA SER A 120 -1.77 5.14 37.88
C SER A 120 -0.63 5.80 38.64
#